data_AF-A0A7S0MMS2-F1
#
_entry.id   AF-A0A7S0MMS2-F1
#
_cell.length_a   1.000
_cell.length_b   1.000
_cell.length_c   1.000
_cell.angle_alpha   90.00
_cell.angle_beta   90.00
_cell.angle_gamma   90.00
#
_symmetry.space_group_name_H-M   'P 1'
#
loop_
_entity.id
_entity.type
_entity.pdbx_description
1 polymer ?
#
loop_
_entity_poly.entity_id
_entity_poly.type
_entity_poly.pdbx_seq_one_letter_code
_entity_poly.pdbx_strand_id
1 'polypeptide(L)'
;LLVKGADTCVMPFVDSAPGACPFFDETQRHLDKFSEQGLRTLVFAGRELTRAEYEAWNADYEAACLLSEGREDELRKLASFIEENHLERGRTSVIFDSSTPHKRSLKLYGVTALEDKLQEN
;
A
#
# COMPACT_ATOMS: atom_id res chain seq x y z
N LEU A 1 11.17 0.26 -1.15
CA LEU A 1 9.91 0.07 -0.40
C LEU A 1 9.13 -1.08 -1.01
N LEU A 2 8.68 -2.03 -0.20
CA LEU A 2 7.78 -3.11 -0.62
C LEU A 2 6.55 -3.08 0.28
N VAL A 3 5.36 -3.16 -0.31
CA VAL A 3 4.08 -3.17 0.38
C VAL A 3 3.26 -4.39 -0.02
N LYS A 4 2.52 -4.92 0.93
CA LYS A 4 1.54 -5.99 0.71
C LYS A 4 0.27 -5.66 1.46
N GLY A 5 -0.88 -5.76 0.80
CA GLY A 5 -2.17 -5.42 1.41
C GLY A 5 -3.34 -5.93 0.60
N ALA A 6 -4.55 -5.58 1.04
CA ALA A 6 -5.76 -5.84 0.27
C ALA A 6 -5.70 -5.09 -1.08
N ASP A 7 -6.39 -5.62 -2.07
CA ASP A 7 -6.54 -5.00 -3.39
C ASP A 7 -7.08 -3.57 -3.30
N THR A 8 -8.14 -3.36 -2.54
CA THR A 8 -8.74 -2.05 -2.26
C THR A 8 -7.79 -1.07 -1.60
N CYS A 9 -6.78 -1.54 -0.86
CA CYS A 9 -5.79 -0.70 -0.19
C CYS A 9 -4.55 -0.42 -1.05
N VAL A 10 -4.12 -1.33 -1.92
CA VAL A 10 -2.85 -1.18 -2.66
C VAL A 10 -3.07 -0.70 -4.09
N MET A 11 -4.09 -1.21 -4.78
CA MET A 11 -4.35 -0.87 -6.20
C MET A 11 -4.54 0.63 -6.45
N PRO A 12 -5.15 1.44 -5.56
CA PRO A 12 -5.28 2.88 -5.77
C PRO A 12 -3.94 3.63 -5.92
N PHE A 13 -2.86 3.09 -5.35
CA PHE A 13 -1.52 3.69 -5.33
C PHE A 13 -0.56 3.13 -6.39
N VAL A 14 -1.00 2.09 -7.11
CA VAL A 14 -0.25 1.51 -8.23
C VAL A 14 -0.34 2.41 -9.45
N ASP A 15 0.79 2.67 -10.10
CA ASP A 15 0.83 3.38 -11.37
C ASP A 15 0.21 2.53 -12.50
N SER A 16 -0.94 2.97 -12.99
CA SER A 16 -1.71 2.31 -14.04
C SER A 16 -1.29 2.73 -15.45
N ALA A 17 -0.25 3.56 -15.61
CA ALA A 17 0.25 3.93 -16.92
C ALA A 17 0.81 2.68 -17.64
N PRO A 18 0.50 2.45 -18.93
CA PRO A 18 0.95 1.26 -19.66
C PRO A 18 2.47 1.02 -19.63
N GLY A 19 3.27 2.09 -19.56
CA GLY A 19 4.73 2.00 -19.45
C GLY A 19 5.25 1.63 -18.05
N ALA A 20 4.46 1.87 -17.00
CA ALA A 20 4.82 1.56 -15.61
C ALA A 20 4.28 0.18 -15.18
N CYS A 21 3.04 -0.14 -15.56
CA CYS A 21 2.39 -1.40 -15.24
C CYS A 21 1.53 -1.91 -16.41
N PRO A 22 2.09 -2.67 -17.35
CA PRO A 22 1.33 -3.22 -18.47
C PRO A 22 0.30 -4.29 -18.05
N PHE A 23 0.41 -4.82 -16.83
CA PHE A 23 -0.45 -5.90 -16.31
C PHE A 23 -1.53 -5.39 -15.34
N PHE A 24 -1.71 -4.08 -15.21
CA PHE A 24 -2.65 -3.49 -14.25
C PHE A 24 -4.08 -4.01 -14.46
N ASP A 25 -4.63 -3.85 -15.66
CA ASP A 25 -6.00 -4.25 -15.98
C ASP A 25 -6.22 -5.76 -15.85
N GLU A 26 -5.24 -6.56 -16.30
CA GLU A 26 -5.33 -8.02 -16.21
C GLU A 26 -5.26 -8.50 -14.77
N THR A 27 -4.44 -7.85 -13.94
CA THR A 27 -4.38 -8.15 -12.51
C THR A 27 -5.69 -7.80 -11.82
N GLN A 28 -6.30 -6.67 -12.16
CA GLN A 28 -7.62 -6.31 -11.62
C GLN A 28 -8.67 -7.37 -11.95
N ARG A 29 -8.71 -7.85 -13.20
CA ARG A 29 -9.62 -8.95 -13.60
C ARG A 29 -9.37 -10.24 -12.80
N HIS A 30 -8.11 -10.57 -12.49
CA HIS A 30 -7.81 -11.74 -11.67
C HIS A 30 -8.29 -11.55 -10.23
N LEU A 31 -8.10 -10.37 -9.64
CA LEU A 31 -8.58 -10.04 -8.30
C LEU A 31 -10.11 -10.17 -8.21
N ASP A 32 -10.83 -9.69 -9.22
CA ASP A 32 -12.29 -9.81 -9.29
C ASP A 32 -12.72 -11.30 -9.32
N LYS A 33 -12.10 -12.11 -10.18
CA LYS A 33 -12.35 -13.56 -10.27
C LYS A 33 -12.02 -14.34 -9.01
N PHE A 34 -10.94 -13.96 -8.31
CA PHE A 34 -10.56 -14.60 -7.05
C PHE A 34 -11.57 -14.27 -5.95
N SER A 35 -12.07 -13.02 -5.93
CA SER A 35 -13.09 -12.57 -5.00
C SER A 35 -14.43 -13.29 -5.23
N GLU A 36 -14.82 -13.51 -6.50
CA GLU A 36 -16.01 -14.31 -6.86
C GLU A 36 -15.93 -15.76 -6.36
N GLN A 37 -14.72 -16.31 -6.26
CA GLN A 37 -14.46 -17.66 -5.74
C GLN A 37 -14.31 -17.72 -4.22
N GLY A 38 -14.44 -16.59 -3.52
CA GLY A 38 -14.27 -16.52 -2.07
C GLY A 38 -12.82 -16.65 -1.59
N LEU A 39 -11.84 -16.48 -2.48
CA LEU A 39 -10.42 -16.51 -2.13
C LEU A 39 -10.00 -15.17 -1.50
N ARG A 40 -9.15 -15.24 -0.47
CA ARG A 40 -8.55 -14.04 0.12
C ARG A 40 -7.39 -13.56 -0.76
N THR A 41 -7.51 -12.35 -1.30
CA THR A 41 -6.49 -11.76 -2.17
C THR A 41 -5.55 -10.85 -1.39
N LEU A 42 -4.26 -10.84 -1.78
CA LEU A 42 -3.31 -9.82 -1.36
C LEU A 42 -2.50 -9.35 -2.56
N VAL A 43 -2.36 -8.04 -2.69
CA VAL A 43 -1.58 -7.39 -3.74
C VAL A 43 -0.19 -7.06 -3.20
N PHE A 44 0.83 -7.29 -4.02
CA PHE A 44 2.22 -6.98 -3.73
C PHE A 44 2.75 -5.95 -4.72
N ALA A 45 3.22 -4.82 -4.19
CA ALA A 45 3.72 -3.70 -4.97
C ALA A 45 4.91 -3.02 -4.26
N GLY A 46 5.58 -2.11 -4.94
CA GLY A 46 6.64 -1.34 -4.31
C GLY A 46 7.21 -0.26 -5.20
N ARG A 47 8.08 0.55 -4.62
CA ARG A 47 8.82 1.58 -5.34
C ARG A 47 10.25 1.66 -4.83
N GLU A 48 11.14 2.12 -5.67
CA GLU A 48 12.48 2.50 -5.25
C GLU A 48 12.42 3.81 -4.46
N LEU A 49 13.17 3.84 -3.36
CA LEU A 49 13.39 5.04 -2.58
C LEU A 49 14.82 5.50 -2.84
N THR A 50 15.00 6.78 -3.07
CA THR A 50 16.33 7.37 -2.99
C THR A 50 16.83 7.29 -1.55
N ARG A 51 18.15 7.29 -1.39
CA ARG A 51 18.77 7.30 -0.06
C ARG A 51 18.32 8.49 0.79
N ALA A 52 18.21 9.68 0.18
CA ALA A 52 17.78 10.89 0.87
C ALA A 52 16.32 10.81 1.35
N GLU A 53 15.41 10.26 0.54
CA GLU A 53 14.02 10.04 0.96
C GLU A 53 13.94 9.09 2.16
N TYR A 54 14.69 7.98 2.11
CA TYR A 54 14.72 7.01 3.20
C TYR A 54 15.32 7.61 4.48
N GLU A 55 16.44 8.32 4.39
CA GLU A 55 17.08 8.93 5.56
C GLU A 55 16.19 9.98 6.23
N ALA A 56 15.51 10.81 5.44
CA ALA A 56 14.57 11.80 5.95
C ALA A 56 13.38 11.13 6.68
N TRP A 57 12.79 10.10 6.07
CA TRP A 57 11.70 9.34 6.68
C TRP A 57 12.14 8.58 7.93
N ASN A 58 13.34 7.97 7.91
CA ASN A 58 13.86 7.19 9.03
C ASN A 58 14.14 8.07 10.25
N ALA A 59 14.62 9.30 10.07
CA ALA A 59 14.80 10.25 11.16
C ALA A 59 13.45 10.57 11.85
N ASP A 60 12.38 10.77 11.07
CA ASP A 60 11.04 11.00 11.62
C ASP A 60 10.51 9.73 12.34
N TYR A 61 10.75 8.55 11.76
CA TYR A 61 10.37 7.26 12.35
C TYR A 61 11.06 7.03 13.70
N GLU A 62 12.36 7.30 13.80
CA GLU A 62 13.11 7.20 15.05
C GLU A 62 12.56 8.18 16.11
N ALA A 63 12.25 9.42 15.73
CA ALA A 63 11.65 10.39 16.62
C ALA A 63 10.26 9.93 17.10
N ALA A 64 9.42 9.41 16.20
CA ALA A 64 8.10 8.89 16.55
C ALA A 64 8.17 7.69 17.50
N CYS A 65 9.16 6.80 17.35
CA CYS A 65 9.36 5.66 18.23
C CYS A 65 9.64 6.04 19.69
N LEU A 66 10.21 7.23 19.92
CA LEU A 66 10.57 7.74 21.25
C LEU A 66 9.41 8.45 21.96
N LEU A 67 8.26 8.63 21.30
CA LEU A 67 7.09 9.27 21.90
C LEU A 67 6.50 8.40 23.02
N SER A 68 6.23 9.01 24.17
CA SER A 68 5.59 8.36 25.31
C SER A 68 4.07 8.19 25.13
N GLU A 69 3.44 9.12 24.41
CA GLU A 69 2.01 9.13 24.10
C GLU A 69 1.81 9.37 22.60
N GLY A 70 0.76 8.80 22.00
CA GLY A 70 0.45 9.00 20.58
C GLY A 70 1.40 8.32 19.58
N ARG A 71 2.32 7.48 20.06
CA ARG A 71 3.31 6.76 19.22
C ARG A 71 2.67 5.99 18.07
N GLU A 72 1.64 5.20 18.35
CA GLU A 72 1.00 4.34 17.33
C GLU A 72 0.37 5.15 16.20
N ASP A 73 -0.27 6.27 16.53
CA ASP A 73 -0.89 7.15 15.54
C ASP A 73 0.15 7.87 14.70
N GLU A 74 1.25 8.31 15.30
CA GLU A 74 2.34 8.96 14.56
C GLU A 74 3.05 7.99 13.63
N LEU A 75 3.35 6.77 14.10
CA LEU A 75 3.91 5.72 13.25
C LEU A 75 2.97 5.35 12.10
N ARG A 76 1.66 5.31 12.33
CA ARG A 76 0.66 5.04 11.29
C ARG A 76 0.65 6.15 10.22
N LYS A 77 0.75 7.42 10.62
CA LYS A 77 0.86 8.56 9.68
C LYS A 77 2.14 8.48 8.86
N LEU A 78 3.27 8.16 9.49
CA LEU A 78 4.55 8.01 8.79
C LEU A 78 4.53 6.83 7.79
N ALA A 79 3.91 5.72 8.15
CA ALA A 79 3.73 4.58 7.24
C ALA A 79 2.87 4.97 6.03
N SER A 80 1.69 5.56 6.26
CA SER A 80 0.82 6.03 5.18
C SER A 80 1.53 7.06 4.28
N PHE A 81 2.28 8.00 4.86
CA PHE A 81 3.06 9.00 4.11
C PHE A 81 4.01 8.37 3.08
N ILE A 82 4.78 7.36 3.47
CA ILE A 82 5.78 6.75 2.58
C ILE A 82 5.15 5.79 1.56
N GLU A 83 4.08 5.09 1.95
CA GLU A 83 3.35 4.11 1.12
C GLU A 83 2.50 4.78 0.04
N GLU A 84 1.84 5.89 0.37
CA GLU A 84 0.91 6.60 -0.51
C GLU A 84 1.56 7.76 -1.27
N ASN A 85 2.83 8.02 -0.97
CA ASN A 85 3.62 9.10 -1.55
C ASN A 85 2.91 10.45 -1.43
N HIS A 86 2.51 10.80 -0.21
CA HIS A 86 1.86 12.07 0.07
C HIS A 86 2.82 13.24 -0.19
N LEU A 87 2.28 14.33 -0.74
CA LEU A 87 3.05 15.55 -1.01
C LEU A 87 3.38 16.33 0.27
N GLU A 88 2.58 16.14 1.33
CA GLU A 88 2.66 16.88 2.59
C GLU A 88 2.59 15.91 3.78
N ARG A 89 3.34 16.23 4.84
CA ARG A 89 3.38 15.45 6.08
C ARG A 89 2.08 15.62 6.88
N GLY A 90 1.75 14.63 7.71
CA GLY A 90 0.64 14.71 8.67
C GLY A 90 -0.75 14.52 8.06
N ARG A 91 -0.84 14.11 6.79
CA ARG A 91 -2.10 13.76 6.15
C ARG A 91 -2.58 12.39 6.60
N THR A 92 -3.89 12.24 6.62
CA THR A 92 -4.56 10.96 6.85
C THR A 92 -4.50 10.15 5.55
N SER A 93 -4.33 8.84 5.65
CA SER A 93 -4.38 7.93 4.50
C SER A 93 -5.60 8.18 3.63
N VAL A 94 -5.42 8.06 2.32
CA VAL A 94 -6.51 8.10 1.31
C VAL A 94 -7.55 7.01 1.57
N ILE A 95 -7.16 5.93 2.25
CA ILE A 95 -8.07 4.87 2.68
C ILE A 95 -9.14 5.39 3.65
N PHE A 96 -8.79 6.34 4.53
CA PHE A 96 -9.72 6.92 5.50
C PHE A 96 -10.33 8.24 5.01
N ASP A 97 -9.62 8.96 4.13
CA ASP A 97 -10.08 10.21 3.54
C ASP A 97 -9.76 10.24 2.04
N SER A 98 -10.77 9.93 1.22
CA SER A 98 -10.64 9.90 -0.24
C SER A 98 -10.34 11.28 -0.87
N SER A 99 -10.48 12.38 -0.11
CA SER A 99 -10.12 13.72 -0.56
C SER A 99 -8.62 14.02 -0.43
N THR A 100 -7.87 13.20 0.30
CA THR A 100 -6.43 13.37 0.46
C THR A 100 -5.73 13.14 -0.88
N PRO A 101 -4.96 14.12 -1.39
CA PRO A 101 -4.27 13.98 -2.65
C PRO A 101 -3.05 13.05 -2.47
N HIS A 102 -2.91 12.13 -3.40
CA HIS A 102 -1.85 11.15 -3.45
C HIS A 102 -1.33 11.03 -4.89
N LYS A 103 -0.13 10.48 -5.05
CA LYS A 103 0.43 10.16 -6.36
C LYS A 103 0.61 8.67 -6.48
N ARG A 104 0.00 8.09 -7.51
CA ARG A 104 0.28 6.72 -7.94
C ARG A 104 1.77 6.60 -8.27
N SER A 105 2.46 5.79 -7.50
CA SER A 105 3.93 5.67 -7.55
C SER A 105 4.42 4.25 -7.33
N LEU A 106 3.54 3.34 -6.94
CA LEU A 106 3.90 1.95 -6.72
C LEU A 106 3.89 1.19 -8.04
N LYS A 107 4.90 0.35 -8.23
CA LYS A 107 4.94 -0.66 -9.27
C LYS A 107 4.33 -1.94 -8.73
N LEU A 108 3.34 -2.47 -9.44
CA LEU A 108 2.76 -3.78 -9.15
C LEU A 108 3.77 -4.89 -9.48
N TYR A 109 3.95 -5.82 -8.55
CA TYR A 109 4.76 -7.02 -8.75
C TYR A 109 3.91 -8.30 -8.89
N GLY A 110 2.74 -8.34 -8.25
CA GLY A 110 1.81 -9.46 -8.42
C GLY A 110 0.74 -9.52 -7.35
N VAL A 111 -0.03 -10.61 -7.38
CA VAL A 111 -1.11 -10.88 -6.43
C VAL A 111 -1.07 -12.33 -5.96
N THR A 112 -1.52 -12.58 -4.74
CA THR A 112 -1.70 -13.92 -4.19
C THR A 112 -3.17 -14.13 -3.88
N ALA A 113 -3.67 -15.36 -4.09
CA ALA A 113 -5.00 -15.78 -3.69
C ALA A 113 -4.88 -16.96 -2.72
N LEU A 114 -5.49 -16.84 -1.55
CA LEU A 114 -5.43 -17.82 -0.47
C LEU A 114 -6.82 -18.39 -0.24
N GLU A 115 -6.93 -19.71 -0.32
CA GLU A 115 -8.13 -20.45 0.04
C GLU A 115 -8.11 -20.77 1.54
N ASP A 116 -9.21 -20.48 2.23
CA ASP A 116 -9.44 -20.94 3.60
C ASP A 116 -10.23 -22.25 3.53
N LYS A 117 -9.54 -23.38 3.70
CA LYS A 117 -10.14 -24.70 3.51
C LYS A 117 -11.19 -24.98 4.56
N LEU A 118 -12.42 -25.21 4.12
CA LEU A 118 -13.51 -25.65 4.99
C LEU A 118 -13.25 -27.08 5.47
N GLN A 119 -13.70 -27.40 6.69
CA GLN A 119 -13.64 -28.76 7.21
C GLN A 119 -14.54 -29.68 6.37
N GLU A 120 -14.01 -30.83 5.96
CA GLU A 120 -14.80 -31.89 5.37
C GLU A 120 -15.63 -32.57 6.50
N ASN A 121 -16.93 -32.73 6.29
CA ASN A 121 -17.86 -33.39 7.22
C ASN A 121 -17.73 -34.92 7.16
#